data_AF-A0A6J3LSE1-F1
#
_entry.id   AF-A0A6J3LSE1-F1
#
_cell.length_a   1.000
_cell.length_b   1.000
_cell.length_c   1.000
_cell.angle_alpha   90.00
_cell.angle_beta   90.00
_cell.angle_gamma   90.00
#
_symmetry.space_group_name_H-M   'P 1'
#
loop_
_entity.id
_entity.type
_entity.pdbx_description
1 polymer ?
#
loop_
_entity_poly.entity_id
_entity_poly.type
_entity_poly.pdbx_seq_one_letter_code
_entity_poly.pdbx_strand_id
1 'polypeptide(L)'
;MDNPLAANALGVAGAVCWSVQLLPQILLNHRRHSATGLQPTMMLLWASAGVLLGVYNIVSGFTLALQIQPQILCGLSLVTWIQCHYYERRWTKRRCVMVILPVAGSMAGLEVGLIFALRAGMMRGVVWPVTLTAVLAALFLALGVLRHYLDIWRHRTVRGISFLFVGLDALGDLTSLISLVFQP
;
A
#
# COMPACT_ATOMS: atom_id res chain seq x y z
N MET A 1 26.62 11.65 5.13
CA MET A 1 27.55 10.53 4.82
C MET A 1 27.07 10.02 3.49
N ASP A 2 27.56 10.60 2.42
CA ASP A 2 26.79 10.57 1.18
C ASP A 2 27.29 9.40 0.36
N ASN A 3 26.48 8.34 0.31
CA ASN A 3 26.81 7.11 -0.40
C ASN A 3 25.64 6.73 -1.31
N PRO A 4 25.65 7.19 -2.57
CA PRO A 4 24.57 6.93 -3.52
C PRO A 4 24.31 5.43 -3.76
N LEU A 5 25.34 4.59 -3.65
CA LEU A 5 25.20 3.14 -3.76
C LEU A 5 24.44 2.57 -2.56
N ALA A 6 24.75 3.02 -1.35
CA ALA A 6 24.04 2.62 -0.14
C ALA A 6 22.58 3.10 -0.16
N ALA A 7 22.35 4.36 -0.55
CA ALA A 7 21.01 4.91 -0.68
C ALA A 7 20.16 4.10 -1.66
N ASN A 8 20.70 3.80 -2.85
CA ASN A 8 19.98 3.01 -3.86
C ASN A 8 19.73 1.56 -3.42
N ALA A 9 20.73 0.89 -2.83
CA ALA A 9 20.60 -0.49 -2.37
C ALA A 9 19.53 -0.60 -1.27
N LEU A 10 19.56 0.30 -0.29
CA LEU A 10 18.59 0.35 0.80
C LEU A 10 17.19 0.73 0.32
N GLY A 11 17.08 1.68 -0.61
CA GLY A 11 15.79 2.06 -1.20
C GLY A 11 15.15 0.92 -2.00
N VAL A 12 15.94 0.16 -2.77
CA VAL A 12 15.47 -1.05 -3.47
C VAL A 12 15.08 -2.14 -2.48
N ALA A 13 15.88 -2.37 -1.42
CA ALA A 13 15.55 -3.33 -0.39
C ALA A 13 14.22 -3.00 0.30
N GLY A 14 13.98 -1.72 0.60
CA GLY A 14 12.72 -1.25 1.16
C GLY A 14 11.54 -1.46 0.22
N ALA A 15 11.69 -1.09 -1.05
CA ALA A 15 10.66 -1.30 -2.07
C ALA A 15 10.31 -2.80 -2.24
N VAL A 16 11.31 -3.68 -2.18
CA VAL A 16 11.08 -5.14 -2.25
C VAL A 16 10.34 -5.63 -1.01
N CYS A 17 10.76 -5.22 0.19
CA CYS A 17 10.09 -5.60 1.43
C CYS A 17 8.62 -5.18 1.41
N TRP A 18 8.33 -3.93 1.04
CA TRP A 18 6.96 -3.44 0.94
C TRP A 18 6.14 -4.14 -0.16
N SER A 19 6.78 -4.53 -1.26
CA SER A 19 6.10 -5.26 -2.34
C SER A 19 5.63 -6.65 -1.88
N VAL A 20 6.35 -7.31 -0.96
CA VAL A 20 6.00 -8.66 -0.51
C VAL A 20 5.33 -8.69 0.87
N GLN A 21 5.24 -7.57 1.58
CA GLN A 21 4.84 -7.50 3.00
C GLN A 21 3.50 -8.19 3.27
N LEU A 22 2.51 -8.03 2.38
CA LEU A 22 1.16 -8.58 2.56
C LEU A 22 1.04 -10.06 2.19
N LEU A 23 2.00 -10.65 1.47
CA LEU A 23 1.93 -12.05 1.04
C LEU A 23 1.84 -13.04 2.21
N PRO A 24 2.66 -12.93 3.28
CA PRO A 24 2.50 -13.75 4.47
C PRO A 24 1.10 -13.68 5.09
N GLN A 25 0.48 -12.50 5.12
CA GLN A 25 -0.87 -12.33 5.66
C GLN A 25 -1.92 -13.02 4.77
N ILE A 26 -1.82 -12.84 3.46
CA ILE A 26 -2.73 -13.47 2.48
C ILE A 26 -2.65 -15.00 2.57
N LEU A 27 -1.43 -15.55 2.66
CA LEU A 27 -1.20 -16.97 2.81
C LEU A 27 -1.72 -17.49 4.16
N LEU A 28 -1.52 -16.74 5.24
CA LEU A 28 -2.03 -17.10 6.56
C LEU A 28 -3.56 -17.14 6.58
N ASN A 29 -4.22 -16.14 6.01
CA ASN A 29 -5.68 -16.09 5.87
C ASN A 29 -6.20 -17.28 5.07
N HIS A 30 -5.52 -17.63 3.97
CA HIS A 30 -5.89 -18.76 3.14
C HIS A 30 -5.76 -20.09 3.91
N ARG A 31 -4.64 -20.30 4.62
CA ARG A 31 -4.39 -21.52 5.40
C ARG A 31 -5.36 -21.68 6.58
N ARG A 32 -5.73 -20.57 7.24
CA ARG A 32 -6.66 -20.59 8.38
C ARG A 32 -8.13 -20.61 7.96
N HIS A 33 -8.43 -20.36 6.68
CA HIS A 33 -9.78 -20.10 6.18
C HIS A 33 -10.54 -19.05 7.02
N SER A 34 -9.80 -18.10 7.59
CA SER A 34 -10.29 -17.05 8.49
C SER A 34 -9.40 -15.83 8.34
N ALA A 35 -10.00 -14.66 8.38
CA ALA A 35 -9.34 -13.35 8.37
C ALA A 35 -9.66 -12.57 9.66
N THR A 36 -9.99 -13.29 10.74
CA THR A 36 -10.36 -12.70 12.02
C THR A 36 -9.22 -11.85 12.56
N GLY A 37 -9.53 -10.62 12.98
CA GLY A 37 -8.57 -9.65 13.51
C GLY A 37 -7.82 -8.84 12.45
N LEU A 38 -8.13 -9.02 11.17
CA LEU A 38 -7.64 -8.16 10.09
C LEU A 38 -8.68 -7.09 9.74
N GLN A 39 -8.28 -5.83 9.86
CA GLN A 39 -9.19 -4.69 9.74
C GLN A 39 -9.44 -4.33 8.26
N PRO A 40 -10.66 -4.52 7.70
CA PRO A 40 -10.89 -4.28 6.28
C PRO A 40 -10.72 -2.82 5.87
N THR A 41 -10.96 -1.88 6.80
CA THR A 41 -10.80 -0.45 6.54
C THR A 41 -9.33 -0.04 6.36
N MET A 42 -8.41 -0.68 7.07
CA MET A 42 -6.96 -0.49 6.86
C MET A 42 -6.59 -0.90 5.42
N MET A 43 -7.06 -2.05 4.96
CA MET A 43 -6.75 -2.54 3.61
C MET A 43 -7.28 -1.61 2.51
N LEU A 44 -8.47 -1.01 2.70
CA LEU A 44 -8.97 -0.01 1.75
C LEU A 44 -8.13 1.27 1.77
N LEU A 45 -7.75 1.76 2.96
CA LEU A 45 -6.89 2.95 3.08
C LEU A 45 -5.53 2.72 2.42
N TRP A 46 -4.95 1.54 2.59
CA TRP A 46 -3.69 1.16 1.95
C TRP A 46 -3.82 1.00 0.43
N ALA A 47 -4.93 0.44 -0.05
CA ALA A 47 -5.21 0.41 -1.49
C ALA A 47 -5.33 1.82 -2.07
N SER A 48 -6.06 2.72 -1.39
CA SER A 48 -6.17 4.13 -1.80
C SER A 48 -4.85 4.88 -1.74
N ALA A 49 -4.00 4.57 -0.74
CA ALA A 49 -2.64 5.11 -0.67
C ALA A 49 -1.79 4.63 -1.85
N GLY A 50 -1.90 3.35 -2.22
CA GLY A 50 -1.19 2.78 -3.36
C GLY A 50 -1.50 3.51 -4.67
N VAL A 51 -2.77 3.87 -4.90
CA VAL A 51 -3.17 4.69 -6.06
C VAL A 51 -2.47 6.05 -6.05
N LEU A 52 -2.55 6.79 -4.93
CA LEU A 52 -1.97 8.14 -4.83
C LEU A 52 -0.44 8.13 -4.93
N LEU A 53 0.19 7.13 -4.33
CA LEU A 53 1.64 6.93 -4.39
C LEU A 53 2.08 6.49 -5.79
N GLY A 54 1.30 5.65 -6.48
CA GLY A 54 1.53 5.28 -7.87
C GLY A 54 1.49 6.48 -8.80
N VAL A 55 0.45 7.32 -8.67
CA VAL A 55 0.34 8.61 -9.37
C VAL A 55 1.59 9.46 -9.13
N TYR A 56 1.97 9.68 -7.88
CA TYR A 56 3.17 10.46 -7.53
C TYR A 56 4.42 9.88 -8.21
N ASN A 57 4.64 8.58 -8.11
CA ASN A 57 5.86 7.96 -8.60
C ASN A 57 5.97 7.94 -10.14
N ILE A 58 4.85 7.77 -10.83
CA ILE A 58 4.78 7.78 -12.31
C ILE A 58 4.90 9.20 -12.87
N VAL A 59 4.32 10.19 -12.18
CA VAL A 59 4.36 11.60 -12.61
C VAL A 59 5.72 12.22 -12.32
N SER A 60 6.33 11.91 -11.18
CA SER A 60 7.67 12.37 -10.80
C SER A 60 8.81 11.63 -11.50
N GLY A 61 8.52 10.55 -12.23
CA GLY A 61 9.51 9.84 -13.04
C GLY A 61 10.54 9.06 -12.23
N PHE A 62 10.16 8.51 -11.07
CA PHE A 62 11.07 7.66 -10.28
C PHE A 62 11.40 6.35 -10.97
N THR A 63 12.33 5.59 -10.40
CA THR A 63 12.75 4.28 -10.91
C THR A 63 11.56 3.32 -11.05
N LEU A 64 11.67 2.38 -12.00
CA LEU A 64 10.60 1.41 -12.27
C LEU A 64 10.20 0.62 -11.02
N ALA A 65 11.15 0.31 -10.14
CA ALA A 65 10.89 -0.37 -8.87
C ALA A 65 9.90 0.41 -7.98
N LEU A 66 10.10 1.73 -7.84
CA LEU A 66 9.21 2.60 -7.08
C LEU A 66 7.87 2.85 -7.79
N GLN A 67 7.80 2.74 -9.11
CA GLN A 67 6.52 2.82 -9.83
C GLN A 67 5.68 1.55 -9.67
N ILE A 68 6.33 0.37 -9.65
CA ILE A 68 5.65 -0.93 -9.53
C ILE A 68 5.21 -1.21 -8.09
N GLN A 69 6.00 -0.81 -7.09
CA GLN A 69 5.72 -1.12 -5.68
C GLN A 69 4.32 -0.67 -5.20
N PRO A 70 3.83 0.56 -5.48
CA PRO A 70 2.49 0.99 -5.09
C PRO A 70 1.37 0.20 -5.79
N GLN A 71 1.61 -0.29 -7.01
CA GLN A 71 0.66 -1.15 -7.74
C GLN A 71 0.51 -2.49 -7.05
N ILE A 72 1.63 -3.07 -6.62
CA ILE A 72 1.65 -4.31 -5.85
C ILE A 72 0.93 -4.09 -4.51
N LEU A 73 1.24 -3.02 -3.79
CA LEU A 73 0.57 -2.68 -2.52
C LEU A 73 -0.95 -2.56 -2.71
N CYS A 74 -1.39 -1.83 -3.75
CA CYS A 74 -2.80 -1.65 -4.06
C CYS A 74 -3.49 -3.00 -4.33
N GLY A 75 -2.89 -3.82 -5.20
CA GLY A 75 -3.42 -5.15 -5.55
C GLY A 75 -3.48 -6.10 -4.36
N LEU A 76 -2.39 -6.23 -3.59
CA LEU A 76 -2.35 -7.10 -2.41
C LEU A 76 -3.31 -6.62 -1.32
N SER A 77 -3.49 -5.30 -1.17
CA SER A 77 -4.46 -4.73 -0.22
C SER A 77 -5.90 -5.05 -0.63
N LEU A 78 -6.25 -4.94 -1.93
CA LEU A 78 -7.57 -5.34 -2.43
C LEU A 78 -7.83 -6.85 -2.28
N VAL A 79 -6.83 -7.69 -2.55
CA VAL A 79 -6.90 -9.14 -2.31
C VAL A 79 -7.16 -9.45 -0.84
N THR A 80 -6.43 -8.79 0.05
CA THR A 80 -6.57 -8.98 1.49
C THR A 80 -7.92 -8.45 1.99
N TRP A 81 -8.38 -7.32 1.47
CA TRP A 81 -9.70 -6.76 1.75
C TRP A 81 -10.84 -7.71 1.35
N ILE A 82 -10.76 -8.33 0.17
CA ILE A 82 -11.77 -9.28 -0.28
C ILE A 82 -11.70 -10.60 0.50
N GLN A 83 -10.52 -11.02 0.96
CA GLN A 83 -10.37 -12.15 1.88
C GLN A 83 -11.11 -11.90 3.20
N CYS A 84 -11.03 -10.70 3.77
CA CYS A 84 -11.80 -10.35 4.97
C CYS A 84 -13.32 -10.51 4.75
N HIS A 85 -13.82 -10.09 3.60
CA HIS A 85 -15.25 -10.22 3.27
C HIS A 85 -15.67 -11.66 2.95
N TYR A 86 -14.79 -12.41 2.27
CA TYR A 86 -15.03 -13.81 1.93
C TYR A 86 -15.10 -14.70 3.16
N TYR A 87 -14.09 -14.63 4.04
CA TYR A 87 -13.99 -15.51 5.19
C TYR A 87 -14.88 -15.09 6.37
N GLU A 88 -14.93 -13.79 6.72
CA GLU A 88 -15.66 -13.35 7.92
C GLU A 88 -17.15 -13.09 7.63
N ARG A 89 -17.49 -12.55 6.45
CA ARG A 89 -18.89 -12.26 6.07
C ARG A 89 -19.53 -13.35 5.22
N ARG A 90 -18.83 -14.48 5.02
CA ARG A 90 -19.27 -15.64 4.21
C ARG A 90 -19.78 -15.26 2.82
N TRP A 91 -19.14 -14.28 2.18
CA TRP A 91 -19.52 -13.91 0.82
C TRP A 91 -19.27 -15.04 -0.16
N THR A 92 -20.14 -15.19 -1.15
CA THR A 92 -19.91 -16.14 -2.24
C THR A 92 -18.81 -15.63 -3.17
N LYS A 93 -18.06 -16.55 -3.80
CA LYS A 93 -16.99 -16.18 -4.75
C LYS A 93 -17.46 -15.23 -5.85
N ARG A 94 -18.69 -15.42 -6.34
CA ARG A 94 -19.33 -14.52 -7.33
C ARG A 94 -19.51 -13.10 -6.79
N ARG A 95 -20.02 -12.96 -5.56
CA ARG A 95 -20.17 -11.64 -4.92
C ARG A 95 -18.82 -10.95 -4.73
N CYS A 96 -17.80 -11.70 -4.34
CA CYS A 96 -16.45 -11.16 -4.22
C CYS A 96 -15.94 -10.59 -5.55
N VAL A 97 -16.05 -11.36 -6.64
CA VAL A 97 -15.64 -10.92 -7.98
C VAL A 97 -16.42 -9.70 -8.47
N MET A 98 -17.75 -9.71 -8.28
CA MET A 98 -18.62 -8.59 -8.68
C MET A 98 -18.31 -7.29 -7.94
N VAL A 99 -17.69 -7.34 -6.76
CA VAL A 99 -17.32 -6.14 -5.99
C VAL A 99 -15.88 -5.72 -6.25
N ILE A 100 -14.93 -6.67 -6.28
CA ILE A 100 -13.51 -6.32 -6.43
C ILE A 100 -13.21 -5.76 -7.82
N LEU A 101 -13.84 -6.28 -8.89
CA LEU A 101 -13.59 -5.81 -10.26
C LEU A 101 -13.97 -4.33 -10.46
N PRO A 102 -15.18 -3.86 -10.11
CA PRO A 102 -15.50 -2.44 -10.27
C PRO A 102 -14.70 -1.54 -9.34
N VAL A 103 -14.34 -2.00 -8.13
CA VAL A 103 -13.47 -1.24 -7.23
C VAL A 103 -12.06 -1.11 -7.81
N ALA A 104 -11.47 -2.21 -8.29
CA ALA A 104 -10.15 -2.17 -8.93
C ALA A 104 -10.17 -1.31 -10.21
N GLY A 105 -11.22 -1.44 -11.03
CA GLY A 105 -11.41 -0.65 -12.23
C GLY A 105 -11.56 0.84 -11.96
N SER A 106 -12.31 1.22 -10.92
CA SER A 106 -12.46 2.63 -10.53
C SER A 106 -11.16 3.22 -9.97
N MET A 107 -10.40 2.44 -9.19
CA MET A 107 -9.09 2.84 -8.68
C MET A 107 -8.07 3.03 -9.81
N ALA A 108 -8.01 2.08 -10.76
CA ALA A 108 -7.14 2.20 -11.93
C ALA A 108 -7.55 3.38 -12.84
N GLY A 109 -8.85 3.58 -13.05
CA GLY A 109 -9.36 4.72 -13.82
C GLY A 109 -9.03 6.06 -13.15
N LEU A 110 -9.16 6.14 -11.83
CA LEU A 110 -8.79 7.32 -11.04
C LEU A 110 -7.29 7.59 -11.12
N GLU A 111 -6.46 6.56 -10.97
CA GLU A 111 -5.01 6.66 -11.10
C GLU A 111 -4.59 7.21 -12.47
N VAL A 112 -5.08 6.59 -13.54
CA VAL A 112 -4.78 7.02 -14.92
C VAL A 112 -5.27 8.44 -15.16
N GLY A 113 -6.48 8.77 -14.72
CA GLY A 113 -7.04 10.12 -14.83
C GLY A 113 -6.19 11.17 -14.11
N LEU A 114 -5.74 10.87 -12.89
CA LEU A 114 -4.85 11.74 -12.11
C LEU A 114 -3.48 11.89 -12.77
N ILE A 115 -2.89 10.82 -13.31
CA ILE A 115 -1.60 10.88 -14.01
C ILE A 115 -1.68 11.86 -15.19
N PHE A 116 -2.71 11.75 -16.03
CA PHE A 116 -2.88 12.67 -17.17
C PHE A 116 -3.13 14.11 -16.71
N ALA A 117 -3.99 14.31 -15.71
CA ALA A 117 -4.30 15.64 -15.17
C ALA A 117 -3.07 16.32 -14.57
N LEU A 118 -2.28 15.59 -13.78
CA LEU A 118 -1.09 16.12 -13.12
C LEU A 118 0.06 16.35 -14.10
N ARG A 119 0.26 15.47 -15.09
CA ARG A 119 1.22 15.73 -16.18
C ARG A 119 0.86 17.00 -16.95
N ALA A 120 -0.42 17.22 -17.23
CA ALA A 120 -0.87 18.48 -17.85
C ALA A 120 -0.62 19.70 -16.96
N GLY A 121 -0.79 19.57 -15.64
CA GLY A 121 -0.46 20.61 -14.67
C GLY A 121 1.04 20.92 -14.59
N MET A 122 1.89 19.89 -14.63
CA MET A 122 3.35 20.05 -14.63
C MET A 122 3.86 20.74 -15.88
N MET A 123 3.29 20.47 -17.06
CA MET A 123 3.63 21.20 -18.29
C MET A 123 3.33 22.70 -18.18
N ARG A 124 2.43 23.11 -17.28
CA ARG A 124 2.11 24.51 -16.98
C ARG A 124 2.92 25.07 -15.79
N GLY A 125 3.91 24.33 -15.30
CA GLY A 125 4.76 24.72 -14.17
C GLY A 125 4.13 24.56 -12.78
N VAL A 126 2.97 23.92 -12.67
CA VAL A 126 2.23 23.77 -11.40
C VAL A 126 2.60 22.44 -10.74
N VAL A 127 3.48 22.48 -9.72
CA VAL A 127 4.03 21.27 -9.07
C VAL A 127 3.32 20.86 -7.77
N TRP A 128 2.67 21.81 -7.07
CA TRP A 128 2.02 21.54 -5.77
C TRP A 128 1.01 20.37 -5.78
N PRO A 129 0.23 20.10 -6.86
CA PRO A 129 -0.73 19.00 -6.86
C PRO A 129 -0.06 17.62 -6.80
N VAL A 130 1.16 17.51 -7.35
CA VAL A 130 1.96 16.27 -7.31
C VAL A 130 2.48 16.02 -5.90
N THR A 131 2.91 17.08 -5.20
CA THR A 131 3.29 16.98 -3.78
C THR A 131 2.08 16.60 -2.91
N LEU A 132 0.89 17.13 -3.23
CA LEU A 132 -0.34 16.79 -2.49
C LEU A 132 -0.66 15.29 -2.59
N THR A 133 -0.49 14.64 -3.74
CA THR A 133 -0.76 13.19 -3.85
C THR A 133 0.19 12.38 -2.97
N ALA A 134 1.47 12.78 -2.86
CA ALA A 134 2.42 12.15 -1.94
C ALA A 134 2.01 12.32 -0.47
N VAL A 135 1.60 13.53 -0.06
CA VAL A 135 1.14 13.80 1.31
C VAL A 135 -0.12 12.99 1.63
N LEU A 136 -1.10 12.96 0.73
CA LEU A 136 -2.31 12.18 0.91
C LEU A 136 -2.04 10.67 0.99
N ALA A 137 -1.10 10.16 0.18
CA ALA A 137 -0.68 8.76 0.26
C ALA A 137 -0.09 8.43 1.63
N ALA A 138 0.83 9.25 2.13
CA ALA A 138 1.43 9.08 3.45
C ALA A 138 0.38 9.13 4.57
N LEU A 139 -0.57 10.07 4.48
CA LEU A 139 -1.69 10.17 5.42
C LEU A 139 -2.56 8.91 5.42
N PHE A 140 -2.90 8.35 4.25
CA PHE A 140 -3.70 7.14 4.16
C PHE A 140 -2.98 5.89 4.68
N LEU A 141 -1.67 5.75 4.45
CA LEU A 141 -0.87 4.69 5.05
C LEU A 141 -0.89 4.80 6.58
N ALA A 142 -0.60 5.99 7.11
CA ALA A 142 -0.59 6.26 8.55
C ALA A 142 -1.96 6.04 9.19
N LEU A 143 -3.05 6.51 8.55
CA LEU A 143 -4.41 6.29 9.01
C LEU A 143 -4.80 4.81 8.97
N GLY A 144 -4.34 4.06 7.97
CA GLY A 144 -4.54 2.62 7.88
C GLY A 144 -3.92 1.91 9.08
N VAL A 145 -2.64 2.19 9.35
CA VAL A 145 -1.91 1.64 10.50
C VAL A 145 -2.56 2.06 11.82
N LEU A 146 -2.91 3.35 11.97
CA LEU A 146 -3.59 3.87 13.15
C LEU A 146 -4.92 3.14 13.40
N ARG A 147 -5.71 2.93 12.33
CA ARG A 147 -7.00 2.25 12.45
C ARG A 147 -6.84 0.82 12.96
N HIS A 148 -5.74 0.18 12.60
CA HIS A 148 -5.40 -1.15 13.10
C HIS A 148 -4.98 -1.13 14.57
N TYR A 149 -4.13 -0.17 14.99
CA TYR A 149 -3.77 0.00 16.40
C TYR A 149 -4.99 0.31 17.29
N LEU A 150 -5.92 1.13 16.82
CA LEU A 150 -7.17 1.42 17.54
C LEU A 150 -8.02 0.15 17.74
N ASP A 151 -8.02 -0.75 16.75
CA ASP A 151 -8.72 -2.03 16.83
C ASP A 151 -8.11 -2.93 17.91
N ILE A 152 -6.78 -3.06 17.91
CA ILE A 152 -6.02 -3.80 18.92
C ILE A 152 -6.30 -3.24 20.33
N TRP A 153 -6.30 -1.90 20.47
CA TRP A 153 -6.55 -1.25 21.75
C TRP A 153 -7.98 -1.51 22.25
N ARG A 154 -8.98 -1.45 21.34
CA ARG A 154 -10.39 -1.65 21.69
C ARG A 154 -10.71 -3.11 22.00
N HIS A 155 -10.18 -4.05 21.21
CA HIS A 155 -10.47 -5.47 21.34
C HIS A 155 -9.48 -6.23 22.23
N ARG A 156 -8.45 -5.54 22.75
CA ARG A 156 -7.42 -6.06 23.69
C ARG A 156 -6.81 -7.39 23.25
N THR A 157 -6.81 -7.69 21.96
CA THR A 157 -6.33 -8.95 21.40
C THR A 157 -5.58 -8.71 20.10
N VAL A 158 -4.38 -9.29 19.97
CA VAL A 158 -3.57 -9.27 18.74
C VAL A 158 -3.76 -10.60 18.02
N ARG A 159 -5.00 -10.93 17.64
CA ARG A 159 -5.31 -12.22 17.00
C ARG A 159 -5.33 -12.04 15.49
N GLY A 160 -4.71 -12.96 14.76
CA GLY A 160 -4.89 -13.11 13.30
C GLY A 160 -3.87 -12.43 12.39
N ILE A 161 -3.03 -11.54 12.92
CA ILE A 161 -1.98 -10.87 12.14
C ILE A 161 -0.74 -11.76 12.04
N SER A 162 -0.12 -11.78 10.87
CA SER A 162 1.16 -12.44 10.62
C SER A 162 2.30 -11.58 11.16
N PHE A 163 3.07 -12.11 12.12
CA PHE A 163 4.29 -11.43 12.59
C PHE A 163 5.32 -11.24 11.47
N LEU A 164 5.31 -12.11 10.44
CA LEU A 164 6.16 -11.95 9.27
C LEU A 164 5.73 -10.76 8.41
N PHE A 165 4.42 -10.48 8.30
CA PHE A 165 3.93 -9.26 7.64
C PHE A 165 4.42 -8.02 8.37
N VAL A 166 4.24 -7.96 9.70
CA VAL A 166 4.67 -6.81 10.52
C VAL A 166 6.18 -6.62 10.44
N GLY A 167 6.95 -7.71 10.47
CA GLY A 167 8.40 -7.66 10.33
C GLY A 167 8.86 -7.13 8.97
N LEU A 168 8.25 -7.60 7.87
CA LEU A 168 8.58 -7.13 6.53
C LEU A 168 8.19 -5.66 6.31
N ASP A 169 7.03 -5.26 6.83
CA ASP A 169 6.57 -3.87 6.80
C ASP A 169 7.55 -2.94 7.52
N ALA A 170 7.91 -3.27 8.76
CA ALA A 170 8.87 -2.51 9.56
C ALA A 170 10.29 -2.50 8.94
N LEU A 171 10.73 -3.59 8.33
CA LEU A 171 12.00 -3.65 7.61
C LEU A 171 11.98 -2.74 6.37
N GLY A 172 10.86 -2.70 5.65
CA GLY A 172 10.64 -1.78 4.53
C GLY A 172 10.74 -0.32 4.96
N ASP A 173 10.07 0.04 6.06
CA ASP A 173 10.12 1.38 6.64
C ASP A 173 11.55 1.76 7.07
N LEU A 174 12.21 0.87 7.80
CA LEU A 174 13.56 1.11 8.31
C LEU A 174 14.57 1.30 7.17
N THR A 175 14.58 0.41 6.20
CA THR A 175 15.53 0.49 5.07
C THR A 175 15.28 1.73 4.21
N SER A 176 14.02 2.12 4.00
CA SER A 176 13.65 3.33 3.27
C SER A 176 14.03 4.61 4.02
N LEU A 177 13.84 4.65 5.35
CA LEU A 177 14.26 5.78 6.18
C LEU A 177 15.78 5.94 6.22
N ILE A 178 16.52 4.83 6.31
CA ILE A 178 17.98 4.87 6.29
C ILE A 178 18.47 5.32 4.91
N SER A 179 17.83 4.90 3.82
CA SER A 179 18.17 5.36 2.46
C SER A 179 18.15 6.89 2.33
N LEU A 180 17.16 7.56 2.94
CA LEU A 180 17.06 9.02 2.96
C LEU A 180 18.24 9.70 3.66
N VAL A 181 18.85 9.06 4.67
CA VAL A 181 20.02 9.62 5.39
C VAL A 181 21.30 9.57 4.54
N PHE A 182 21.39 8.62 3.61
CA PHE A 182 22.52 8.46 2.69
C PHE A 182 22.31 9.18 1.34
N GLN A 183 21.14 9.81 1.16
CA GLN A 183 20.83 10.59 -0.02
C GLN A 183 21.55 11.96 0.05
N PRO A 184 22.24 12.38 -1.03
CA PRO A 184 22.96 13.64 -1.08
C PRO A 184 22.05 14.88 -1.12
#